data_AF-A0A657ANQ4-F1
#
_entry.id   AF-A0A657ANQ4-F1
#
_cell.length_a   1.000
_cell.length_b   1.000
_cell.length_c   1.000
_cell.angle_alpha   90.00
_cell.angle_beta   90.00
_cell.angle_gamma   90.00
#
_symmetry.space_group_name_H-M   'P 1'
#
loop_
_entity.id
_entity.type
_entity.pdbx_description
1 polymer ?
#
loop_
_entity_poly.entity_id
_entity_poly.type
_entity_poly.pdbx_seq_one_letter_code
_entity_poly.pdbx_strand_id
1 'polypeptide(L)'
;MDIRKIKKLIELITESDVEELEIKEGEESIRINRRKHVVAAPAAAPAPVTSASAPITETSTASPAPASTSSDQTINAPMVGTFYKAPSPDSAPFVEVGQSVKAGDVLCIIEAMKMMNQIEAD
;
A
#
# COMPACT_ATOMS: atom_id res chain seq x y z
N MET A 1 -23.71 -1.42 20.74
CA MET A 1 -22.69 -2.10 21.59
C MET A 1 -22.13 -1.15 22.65
N ASP A 2 -21.97 -1.58 23.92
CA ASP A 2 -21.53 -0.70 25.03
C ASP A 2 -20.00 -0.44 25.06
N ILE A 3 -19.60 0.80 25.36
CA ILE A 3 -18.18 1.20 25.56
C ILE A 3 -17.44 0.36 26.63
N ARG A 4 -18.17 -0.18 27.60
CA ARG A 4 -17.62 -1.06 28.64
C ARG A 4 -17.22 -2.43 28.10
N LYS A 5 -17.92 -2.95 27.08
CA LYS A 5 -17.59 -4.23 26.42
C LYS A 5 -16.35 -4.08 25.54
N ILE A 6 -16.22 -2.93 24.85
CA ILE A 6 -15.07 -2.63 23.98
C ILE A 6 -13.77 -2.57 24.78
N LYS A 7 -13.77 -1.94 25.97
CA LYS A 7 -12.58 -1.89 26.84
C LYS A 7 -12.10 -3.28 27.27
N LYS A 8 -13.02 -4.16 27.67
CA LYS A 8 -12.69 -5.55 28.01
C LYS A 8 -12.13 -6.34 26.82
N LEU A 9 -12.64 -6.10 25.62
CA LEU A 9 -12.10 -6.69 24.38
C LEU A 9 -10.66 -6.25 24.12
N ILE A 10 -10.38 -4.95 24.24
CA ILE A 10 -9.02 -4.41 24.05
C ILE A 10 -8.06 -4.98 25.09
N GLU A 11 -8.49 -5.10 26.35
CA GLU A 11 -7.71 -5.72 27.43
C GLU A 11 -7.41 -7.20 27.12
N LEU A 12 -8.41 -7.98 26.68
CA LEU A 12 -8.24 -9.38 26.29
C LEU A 12 -7.30 -9.56 25.08
N ILE A 13 -7.38 -8.67 24.09
CA ILE A 13 -6.50 -8.66 22.90
C ILE A 13 -5.07 -8.25 23.28
N THR A 14 -4.90 -7.48 24.35
CA THR A 14 -3.58 -7.10 24.84
C THR A 14 -2.92 -8.26 25.58
N GLU A 15 -3.67 -9.02 26.37
CA GLU A 15 -3.19 -10.23 27.05
C GLU A 15 -2.98 -11.41 26.09
N SER A 16 -3.77 -11.48 25.02
CA SER A 16 -3.66 -12.53 23.98
C SER A 16 -2.68 -12.10 22.88
N ASP A 17 -2.03 -13.03 22.18
CA ASP A 17 -1.18 -12.69 21.02
C ASP A 17 -2.00 -12.46 19.73
N VAL A 18 -3.17 -11.84 19.83
CA VAL A 18 -4.09 -11.64 18.71
C VAL A 18 -3.72 -10.36 17.96
N GLU A 19 -3.55 -10.47 16.64
CA GLU A 19 -3.18 -9.34 15.78
C GLU A 19 -4.40 -8.60 15.21
N GLU A 20 -5.52 -9.32 15.01
CA GLU A 20 -6.78 -8.74 14.52
C GLU A 20 -8.00 -9.43 15.13
N LEU A 21 -9.02 -8.65 15.53
CA LEU A 21 -10.31 -9.15 15.99
C LEU A 21 -11.45 -8.40 15.29
N GLU A 22 -12.33 -9.13 14.60
CA GLU A 22 -13.58 -8.61 14.02
C GLU A 22 -14.79 -9.28 14.68
N ILE A 23 -15.72 -8.48 15.19
CA ILE A 23 -16.96 -8.97 15.81
C ILE A 23 -18.16 -8.29 15.13
N LYS A 24 -19.16 -9.10 14.78
CA LYS A 24 -20.44 -8.66 14.21
C LYS A 24 -21.58 -9.08 15.13
N GLU A 25 -22.37 -8.12 15.58
CA GLU A 25 -23.57 -8.34 16.37
C GLU A 25 -24.73 -7.59 15.70
N GLY A 26 -25.52 -8.30 14.88
CA GLY A 26 -26.60 -7.71 14.08
C GLY A 26 -26.07 -6.73 13.02
N GLU A 27 -26.44 -5.46 13.13
CA GLU A 27 -26.03 -4.37 12.23
C GLU A 27 -24.73 -3.68 12.68
N GLU A 28 -24.23 -3.96 13.90
CA GLU A 28 -23.01 -3.34 14.43
C GLU A 28 -21.78 -4.23 14.15
N SER A 29 -20.72 -3.64 13.58
CA SER A 29 -19.45 -4.32 13.33
C SER A 29 -18.28 -3.54 13.94
N ILE A 30 -17.38 -4.25 14.62
CA ILE A 30 -16.19 -3.67 15.26
C ILE A 30 -14.97 -4.47 14.82
N ARG A 31 -13.96 -3.78 14.28
CA ARG A 31 -12.65 -4.32 13.91
C ARG A 31 -11.55 -3.67 14.75
N ILE A 32 -10.72 -4.49 15.39
CA ILE A 32 -9.60 -4.06 16.23
C ILE A 32 -8.33 -4.68 15.65
N ASN A 33 -7.34 -3.84 15.29
CA ASN A 33 -6.05 -4.29 14.75
C ASN A 33 -4.91 -3.83 15.67
N ARG A 34 -4.07 -4.77 16.08
CA ARG A 34 -2.88 -4.52 16.91
C ARG A 34 -1.66 -4.39 16.01
N ARG A 35 -1.39 -3.17 15.52
CA ARG A 35 -0.17 -2.89 14.75
C ARG A 35 1.07 -3.03 15.64
N LYS A 36 1.74 -4.18 15.58
CA LYS A 36 3.11 -4.33 16.07
C LYS A 36 4.03 -3.62 15.09
N HIS A 37 4.65 -2.52 15.52
CA HIS A 37 5.65 -1.82 14.71
C HIS A 37 6.92 -2.68 14.63
N VAL A 38 7.00 -3.55 13.62
CA VAL A 38 8.21 -4.33 13.34
C VAL A 38 9.17 -3.42 12.60
N VAL A 39 10.19 -2.93 13.32
CA VAL A 39 11.33 -2.25 12.72
C VAL A 39 12.17 -3.33 12.02
N ALA A 40 12.01 -3.47 10.71
CA ALA A 40 12.85 -4.36 9.92
C ALA A 40 14.27 -3.80 9.86
N ALA A 41 15.22 -4.49 10.49
CA ALA A 41 16.64 -4.20 10.34
C ALA A 41 17.11 -4.62 8.93
N PRO A 42 17.84 -3.77 8.18
CA PRO A 42 18.31 -4.12 6.85
C PRO A 42 19.34 -5.26 6.92
N ALA A 43 19.02 -6.38 6.26
CA ALA A 43 19.95 -7.49 6.06
C ALA A 43 20.97 -7.14 4.97
N ALA A 44 22.24 -7.47 5.23
CA ALA A 44 23.38 -7.19 4.37
C ALA A 44 23.27 -7.89 3.00
N ALA A 45 23.60 -7.15 1.93
CA ALA A 45 23.59 -7.63 0.56
C ALA A 45 24.75 -8.62 0.29
N PRO A 46 24.50 -9.78 -0.36
CA PRO A 46 25.56 -10.63 -0.84
C PRO A 46 26.20 -10.07 -2.13
N ALA A 47 27.52 -10.23 -2.25
CA ALA A 47 28.32 -9.79 -3.38
C ALA A 47 28.01 -10.59 -4.66
N PRO A 48 28.16 -9.97 -5.86
CA PRO A 48 27.83 -10.63 -7.12
C PRO A 48 28.90 -11.65 -7.51
N VAL A 49 28.49 -12.89 -7.74
CA VAL A 49 29.30 -13.88 -8.45
C VAL A 49 29.07 -13.74 -9.95
N THR A 50 30.17 -13.55 -10.67
CA THR A 50 30.21 -13.59 -12.14
C THR A 50 30.07 -15.04 -12.62
N SER A 51 29.13 -15.30 -13.52
CA SER A 51 29.11 -16.51 -14.32
C SER A 51 28.60 -16.21 -15.73
N ALA A 52 29.31 -16.78 -16.69
CA ALA A 52 29.27 -16.44 -18.10
C ALA A 52 28.38 -17.39 -18.91
N SER A 53 27.74 -16.80 -19.93
CA SER A 53 27.40 -17.35 -21.26
C SER A 53 26.31 -18.43 -21.40
N ALA A 54 25.19 -18.06 -22.04
CA ALA A 54 24.69 -18.64 -23.31
C ALA A 54 23.49 -17.81 -23.85
N PRO A 55 23.32 -17.66 -25.18
CA PRO A 55 22.36 -16.73 -25.75
C PRO A 55 20.97 -17.37 -25.87
N ILE A 56 19.95 -16.70 -25.33
CA ILE A 56 18.56 -16.91 -25.72
C ILE A 56 17.88 -15.57 -25.97
N THR A 57 17.24 -15.54 -27.13
CA THR A 57 16.53 -14.47 -27.81
C THR A 57 15.47 -13.78 -26.94
N GLU A 58 15.56 -12.46 -26.93
CA GLU A 58 14.51 -11.43 -26.85
C GLU A 58 13.33 -11.66 -25.90
N THR A 59 13.37 -10.97 -24.75
CA THR A 59 12.23 -10.15 -24.33
C THR A 59 12.77 -8.91 -23.62
N SER A 60 12.36 -7.75 -24.13
CA SER A 60 12.82 -6.41 -23.77
C SER A 60 12.91 -6.20 -22.26
N THR A 61 14.15 -6.15 -21.75
CA THR A 61 14.45 -5.61 -20.42
C THR A 61 14.31 -4.10 -20.51
N ALA A 62 13.24 -3.55 -19.93
CA ALA A 62 13.22 -2.13 -19.60
C ALA A 62 14.28 -1.90 -18.52
N SER A 63 15.45 -1.41 -18.95
CA SER A 63 16.47 -0.87 -18.07
C SER A 63 15.83 0.25 -17.24
N PRO A 64 15.95 0.26 -15.89
CA PRO A 64 15.51 1.40 -15.13
C PRO A 64 16.39 2.58 -15.54
N ALA A 65 15.78 3.58 -16.19
CA ALA A 65 16.42 4.86 -16.42
C ALA A 65 16.93 5.40 -15.06
N PRO A 66 18.11 6.04 -15.01
CA PRO A 66 18.67 6.53 -13.77
C PRO A 66 17.67 7.49 -13.11
N ALA A 67 17.24 7.14 -11.90
CA ALA A 67 16.41 8.00 -11.08
C ALA A 67 17.17 9.32 -10.89
N SER A 68 16.69 10.35 -11.58
CA SER A 68 17.09 11.72 -11.30
C SER A 68 16.76 11.93 -9.84
N THR A 69 17.78 12.18 -9.00
CA THR A 69 17.57 12.57 -7.60
C THR A 69 17.04 13.99 -7.59
N SER A 70 15.82 14.15 -8.08
CA SER A 70 15.01 15.31 -7.79
C SER A 70 14.59 15.18 -6.34
N SER A 71 14.72 16.23 -5.56
CA SER A 71 14.17 16.35 -4.19
C SER A 71 12.64 16.40 -4.20
N ASP A 72 12.01 15.67 -5.12
CA ASP A 72 10.57 15.67 -5.33
C ASP A 72 9.94 14.67 -4.36
N GLN A 73 8.88 15.09 -3.69
CA GLN A 73 8.09 14.20 -2.85
C GLN A 73 7.35 13.21 -3.75
N THR A 74 7.77 11.96 -3.74
CA THR A 74 7.16 10.88 -4.51
C THR A 74 6.21 10.05 -3.65
N ILE A 75 5.01 9.80 -4.17
CA ILE A 75 4.08 8.83 -3.57
C ILE A 75 4.24 7.52 -4.33
N ASN A 76 4.83 6.52 -3.66
CA ASN A 76 5.08 5.21 -4.26
C ASN A 76 3.83 4.32 -4.15
N ALA A 77 3.63 3.46 -5.15
CA ALA A 77 2.55 2.48 -5.13
C ALA A 77 2.77 1.48 -3.97
N PRO A 78 1.80 1.30 -3.05
CA PRO A 78 1.92 0.36 -1.94
C PRO A 78 1.74 -1.11 -2.37
N MET A 79 1.31 -1.35 -3.61
CA MET A 79 1.03 -2.66 -4.16
C MET A 79 1.24 -2.69 -5.67
N VAL A 80 1.40 -3.89 -6.23
CA VAL A 80 1.45 -4.12 -7.68
C VAL A 80 0.03 -4.15 -8.24
N GLY A 81 -0.21 -3.41 -9.33
CA GLY A 81 -1.51 -3.37 -9.99
C GLY A 81 -1.52 -2.46 -11.21
N THR A 82 -2.71 -2.21 -11.75
CA THR A 82 -2.93 -1.30 -12.87
C THR A 82 -3.28 0.09 -12.36
N PHE A 83 -2.55 1.10 -12.81
CA PHE A 83 -2.79 2.50 -12.44
C PHE A 83 -3.92 3.13 -13.28
N TYR A 84 -4.84 3.82 -12.61
CA TYR A 84 -5.87 4.64 -13.22
C TYR A 84 -5.85 6.05 -12.64
N LYS A 85 -5.81 7.04 -13.53
CA LYS A 85 -5.88 8.47 -13.17
C LYS A 85 -7.29 8.98 -12.85
N ALA A 86 -8.33 8.23 -13.21
CA ALA A 86 -9.73 8.60 -13.11
C ALA A 86 -10.58 7.42 -12.57
N PRO A 87 -11.74 7.68 -11.95
CA PRO A 87 -12.61 6.63 -11.41
C PRO A 87 -13.30 5.78 -12.48
N SER A 88 -13.45 6.30 -13.70
CA SER A 88 -14.01 5.60 -14.85
C SER A 88 -13.48 6.22 -16.16
N PRO A 89 -13.61 5.54 -17.32
CA PRO A 89 -13.09 6.01 -18.60
C PRO A 89 -13.62 7.37 -19.05
N ASP A 90 -14.88 7.67 -18.70
CA ASP A 90 -15.57 8.90 -19.10
C ASP A 90 -15.47 10.02 -18.04
N SER A 91 -14.87 9.73 -16.89
CA SER A 91 -14.71 10.70 -15.79
C SER A 91 -13.41 11.50 -15.91
N ALA A 92 -13.43 12.70 -15.34
CA ALA A 92 -12.23 13.51 -15.18
C ALA A 92 -11.19 12.81 -14.27
N PRO A 93 -9.89 13.11 -14.44
CA PRO A 93 -8.86 12.66 -13.51
C PRO A 93 -9.13 13.11 -12.08
N PHE A 94 -8.66 12.35 -11.11
CA PHE A 94 -8.69 12.75 -9.70
C PHE A 94 -7.90 14.04 -9.47
N VAL A 95 -6.74 14.16 -10.13
CA VAL A 95 -5.87 15.34 -10.05
C VAL A 95 -5.25 15.69 -11.41
N GLU A 96 -4.96 16.98 -11.60
CA GLU A 96 -4.24 17.50 -12.76
C GLU A 96 -2.89 18.14 -12.39
N VAL A 97 -1.97 18.24 -13.35
CA VAL A 97 -0.66 18.85 -13.13
C VAL A 97 -0.81 20.32 -12.78
N GLY A 98 -0.21 20.74 -11.66
CA GLY A 98 -0.33 22.10 -11.13
C GLY A 98 -1.52 22.30 -10.17
N GLN A 99 -2.38 21.29 -9.99
CA GLN A 99 -3.40 21.31 -8.96
C GLN A 99 -2.76 21.18 -7.57
N SER A 100 -3.24 21.97 -6.62
CA SER A 100 -2.84 21.85 -5.22
C SER A 100 -3.71 20.79 -4.53
N VAL A 101 -3.07 19.86 -3.82
CA VAL A 101 -3.71 18.74 -3.12
C VAL A 101 -3.43 18.83 -1.61
N LYS A 102 -4.31 18.26 -0.80
CA LYS A 102 -4.18 18.18 0.66
C LYS A 102 -4.06 16.71 1.08
N ALA A 103 -3.50 16.47 2.26
CA ALA A 103 -3.47 15.13 2.85
C ALA A 103 -4.88 14.53 2.90
N GLY A 104 -5.02 13.28 2.43
CA GLY A 104 -6.29 12.58 2.27
C GLY A 104 -6.99 12.78 0.93
N ASP A 105 -6.52 13.68 0.05
CA ASP A 105 -7.07 13.82 -1.30
C ASP A 105 -6.69 12.59 -2.14
N VAL A 106 -7.65 12.03 -2.85
CA VAL A 106 -7.43 10.88 -3.75
C VAL A 106 -6.67 11.34 -4.99
N LEU A 107 -5.58 10.66 -5.32
CA LEU A 107 -4.70 11.00 -6.44
C LEU A 107 -4.89 10.05 -7.62
N CYS A 108 -5.09 8.76 -7.34
CA CYS A 108 -5.29 7.73 -8.35
C CYS A 108 -5.93 6.48 -7.76
N ILE A 109 -6.27 5.53 -8.64
CA ILE A 109 -6.67 4.18 -8.27
C ILE A 109 -5.60 3.20 -8.75
N ILE A 110 -5.30 2.21 -7.92
CA ILE A 110 -4.58 1.00 -8.31
C ILE A 110 -5.54 -0.18 -8.28
N GLU A 111 -5.74 -0.81 -9.44
CA GLU A 111 -6.49 -2.05 -9.54
C GLU A 111 -5.56 -3.24 -9.28
N ALA A 112 -5.86 -4.01 -8.24
CA ALA A 112 -5.16 -5.24 -7.94
C ALA A 112 -6.19 -6.34 -7.63
N MET A 113 -6.11 -7.48 -8.32
CA MET A 113 -7.00 -8.63 -8.12
C MET A 113 -8.51 -8.26 -8.19
N LYS A 114 -8.90 -7.37 -9.12
CA LYS A 114 -10.26 -6.81 -9.28
C LYS A 114 -10.75 -5.91 -8.14
N MET A 115 -9.87 -5.50 -7.23
CA MET A 115 -10.14 -4.48 -6.23
C MET A 115 -9.60 -3.12 -6.67
N MET A 116 -10.41 -2.08 -6.54
CA MET A 116 -10.05 -0.70 -6.87
C MET A 116 -9.60 0.04 -5.61
N ASN A 117 -8.29 0.15 -5.42
CA ASN A 117 -7.71 0.76 -4.23
C ASN A 117 -7.36 2.22 -4.50
N GLN A 118 -7.93 3.14 -3.73
CA GLN A 118 -7.64 4.57 -3.83
C GLN A 118 -6.31 4.89 -3.16
N ILE A 119 -5.50 5.72 -3.81
CA ILE A 119 -4.24 6.22 -3.27
C ILE A 119 -4.44 7.68 -2.91
N GLU A 120 -4.22 7.99 -1.63
CA GLU A 120 -4.40 9.33 -1.06
C GLU A 120 -3.05 10.06 -0.94
N ALA A 121 -3.09 11.38 -0.91
CA ALA A 121 -1.94 12.20 -0.56
C ALA A 121 -1.59 12.06 0.93
N ASP A 122 -0.29 11.96 1.23
CA ASP A 122 0.28 12.00 2.59
C ASP A 122 0.42 13.43 3.11
#